data_AF-A0A2D6JM10-F1
#
_entry.id   AF-A0A2D6JM10-F1
#
_cell.length_a   1.000
_cell.length_b   1.000
_cell.length_c   1.000
_cell.angle_alpha   90.00
_cell.angle_beta   90.00
_cell.angle_gamma   90.00
#
_symmetry.space_group_name_H-M   'P 1'
#
loop_
_entity.id
_entity.type
_entity.pdbx_description
1 polymer ?
#
loop_
_entity_poly.entity_id
_entity_poly.type
_entity_poly.pdbx_seq_one_letter_code
_entity_poly.pdbx_strand_id
1 'polypeptide(L)'
;MKSTRFWLQATLVTFVSFCLLTANAGDKGRKRLEELFIWKVSDILELTSEQDSEFRSIIEDLNQKKLQANIDMRASIRAIEKAEKKEVQIKLIEAYKKQLNAYLAVQKEELDRLEDLFGSEKLAKYLVVKSKLTQNLKVLMGNNGETKVKKLAKPEVELEN
;
A
#
# COMPACT_ATOMS: atom_id res chain seq x y z
N MET A 1 16.21 13.44 -28.09
CA MET A 1 15.12 12.61 -27.52
C MET A 1 15.59 11.93 -26.23
N LYS A 2 15.28 12.51 -25.05
CA LYS A 2 15.66 11.97 -23.72
C LYS A 2 14.57 12.20 -22.64
N SER A 3 13.28 12.33 -23.00
CA SER A 3 12.22 12.65 -22.00
C SER A 3 11.36 11.46 -21.56
N THR A 4 11.50 10.27 -22.15
CA THR A 4 10.62 9.12 -21.83
C THR A 4 11.08 8.30 -20.63
N ARG A 5 12.30 8.51 -20.11
CA ARG A 5 12.82 7.73 -18.97
C ARG A 5 12.38 8.23 -17.60
N PHE A 6 11.91 9.48 -17.49
CA PHE A 6 11.50 10.06 -16.22
C PHE A 6 10.09 9.63 -15.77
N TRP A 7 9.22 9.26 -16.69
CA TRP A 7 7.84 8.88 -16.37
C TRP A 7 7.71 7.47 -15.79
N LEU A 8 8.64 6.56 -16.07
CA LEU A 8 8.64 5.21 -15.50
C LEU A 8 9.19 5.13 -14.07
N GLN A 9 9.95 6.13 -13.59
CA GLN A 9 10.44 6.13 -12.21
C GLN A 9 9.41 6.70 -11.22
N ALA A 10 8.48 7.56 -11.68
CA ALA A 10 7.46 8.15 -10.83
C ALA A 10 6.34 7.14 -10.43
N THR A 11 6.07 6.12 -11.25
CA THR A 11 5.08 5.08 -10.96
C THR A 11 5.59 4.02 -9.98
N LEU A 12 6.90 3.72 -10.00
CA LEU A 12 7.50 2.75 -9.08
C LEU A 12 7.68 3.31 -7.65
N VAL A 13 7.99 4.61 -7.53
CA VAL A 13 8.16 5.28 -6.22
C VAL A 13 6.82 5.51 -5.50
N THR A 14 5.71 5.62 -6.24
CA THR A 14 4.38 5.79 -5.63
C THR A 14 3.84 4.50 -5.03
N PHE A 15 4.13 3.34 -5.62
CA PHE A 15 3.65 2.04 -5.12
C PHE A 15 4.35 1.57 -3.83
N VAL A 16 5.63 1.90 -3.65
CA VAL A 16 6.37 1.63 -2.40
C VAL A 16 5.88 2.51 -1.24
N SER A 17 5.27 3.66 -1.55
CA SER A 17 4.97 4.69 -0.56
C SER A 17 3.77 4.41 0.33
N PHE A 18 2.75 3.68 -0.13
CA PHE A 18 1.58 3.38 0.71
C PHE A 18 1.93 2.48 1.91
N CYS A 19 2.93 1.60 1.77
CA CYS A 19 3.36 0.72 2.86
C CYS A 19 4.26 1.43 3.89
N LEU A 20 5.07 2.41 3.48
CA LEU A 20 5.85 3.21 4.44
C LEU A 20 4.95 4.06 5.34
N LEU A 21 3.81 4.48 4.79
CA LEU A 21 2.77 5.23 5.46
C LEU A 21 2.08 4.43 6.57
N THR A 22 1.78 3.15 6.30
CA THR A 22 1.11 2.25 7.25
C THR A 22 2.04 1.58 8.25
N ALA A 23 3.35 1.50 7.97
CA ALA A 23 4.32 0.88 8.87
C ALA A 23 4.72 1.76 10.08
N ASN A 24 4.42 3.06 10.07
CA ASN A 24 4.69 3.98 11.19
C ASN A 24 3.46 4.27 12.07
N ALA A 25 2.25 4.02 11.56
CA ALA A 25 1.05 4.00 12.38
C ALA A 25 0.97 2.60 13.00
N GLY A 26 1.11 2.46 14.33
CA GLY A 26 0.97 1.16 15.00
C GLY A 26 -0.30 0.40 14.58
N ASP A 27 -0.40 -0.91 14.85
CA ASP A 27 -1.38 -1.81 14.22
C ASP A 27 -2.83 -1.30 14.13
N LYS A 28 -3.32 -0.60 15.17
CA LYS A 28 -4.67 0.00 15.18
C LYS A 28 -4.83 1.11 14.13
N GLY A 29 -3.83 1.98 13.97
CA GLY A 29 -3.84 3.06 13.00
C GLY A 29 -3.76 2.53 11.57
N ARG A 30 -2.92 1.51 11.34
CA ARG A 30 -2.84 0.82 10.05
C ARG A 30 -4.17 0.19 9.65
N LYS A 31 -4.77 -0.62 10.52
CA LYS A 31 -6.07 -1.28 10.23
C LYS A 31 -7.15 -0.27 9.91
N ARG A 32 -7.20 0.86 10.64
CA ARG A 32 -8.15 1.93 10.35
C ARG A 32 -7.92 2.59 8.99
N LEU A 33 -6.66 2.84 8.60
CA LEU A 33 -6.34 3.37 7.27
C LEU A 33 -6.70 2.39 6.16
N GLU A 34 -6.48 1.10 6.40
CA GLU A 34 -6.86 0.02 5.50
C GLU A 34 -8.38 -0.09 5.33
N GLU A 35 -9.16 -0.04 6.41
CA GLU A 35 -10.62 0.01 6.35
C GLU A 35 -11.14 1.23 5.58
N LEU A 36 -10.57 2.42 5.82
CA LEU A 36 -10.94 3.64 5.09
C LEU A 36 -10.58 3.54 3.61
N PHE A 37 -9.43 2.94 3.30
CA PHE A 37 -9.01 2.71 1.92
C PHE A 37 -9.98 1.77 1.21
N ILE A 38 -10.30 0.63 1.83
CA ILE A 38 -11.23 -0.35 1.28
C ILE A 38 -12.57 0.32 1.03
N TRP A 39 -13.15 0.96 2.05
CA TRP A 39 -14.42 1.66 1.93
C TRP A 39 -14.42 2.67 0.78
N LYS A 40 -13.36 3.49 0.67
CA LYS A 40 -13.32 4.52 -0.37
C LYS A 40 -13.15 3.96 -1.77
N VAL A 41 -12.40 2.87 -1.92
CA VAL A 41 -12.25 2.19 -3.21
C VAL A 41 -13.57 1.53 -3.62
N SER A 42 -14.25 0.85 -2.71
CA SER A 42 -15.53 0.19 -2.98
C SER A 42 -16.63 1.18 -3.39
N ASP A 43 -16.67 2.34 -2.72
CA ASP A 43 -17.53 3.48 -3.06
C ASP A 43 -17.25 4.01 -4.48
N ILE A 44 -15.99 4.27 -4.83
CA ILE A 44 -15.64 4.85 -6.15
C ILE A 44 -15.80 3.85 -7.29
N LEU A 45 -15.50 2.57 -7.04
CA LEU A 45 -15.59 1.52 -8.07
C LEU A 45 -16.99 0.90 -8.19
N GLU A 46 -17.92 1.33 -7.33
CA GLU A 46 -19.28 0.82 -7.28
C GLU A 46 -19.26 -0.72 -7.28
N LEU A 47 -18.54 -1.29 -6.33
CA LEU A 47 -18.41 -2.75 -6.19
C LEU A 47 -19.73 -3.35 -5.72
N THR A 48 -20.09 -4.51 -6.26
CA THR A 48 -21.21 -5.29 -5.72
C THR A 48 -20.86 -5.82 -4.32
N SER A 49 -21.85 -6.26 -3.53
CA SER A 49 -21.59 -6.82 -2.20
C SER A 49 -20.65 -8.04 -2.23
N GLU A 50 -20.74 -8.85 -3.28
CA GLU A 50 -19.83 -9.99 -3.50
C GLU A 50 -18.41 -9.51 -3.80
N GLN A 51 -18.27 -8.56 -4.75
CA GLN A 51 -16.98 -7.97 -5.09
C GLN A 51 -16.33 -7.23 -3.92
N ASP A 52 -17.11 -6.56 -3.08
CA ASP A 52 -16.60 -5.83 -1.91
C ASP A 52 -16.01 -6.78 -0.86
N SER A 53 -16.71 -7.89 -0.57
CA SER A 53 -16.23 -8.92 0.35
C SER A 53 -14.92 -9.55 -0.13
N GLU A 54 -14.87 -9.90 -1.41
CA GLU A 54 -13.68 -10.52 -2.00
C GLU A 54 -12.53 -9.52 -2.12
N PHE A 55 -12.81 -8.27 -2.51
CA PHE A 55 -11.84 -7.18 -2.55
C PHE A 55 -11.19 -6.96 -1.18
N ARG A 56 -11.99 -6.89 -0.12
CA ARG A 56 -11.49 -6.78 1.25
C ARG A 56 -10.55 -7.93 1.60
N SER A 57 -10.95 -9.17 1.31
CA SER A 57 -10.13 -10.35 1.58
C SER A 57 -8.80 -10.32 0.83
N ILE A 58 -8.82 -9.97 -0.47
CA ILE A 58 -7.64 -9.81 -1.31
C ILE A 58 -6.69 -8.76 -0.71
N ILE A 59 -7.20 -7.57 -0.38
CA ILE A 59 -6.39 -6.46 0.14
C ILE A 59 -5.78 -6.80 1.50
N GLU A 60 -6.54 -7.39 2.42
CA GLU A 60 -6.07 -7.77 3.76
C GLU A 60 -4.93 -8.81 3.68
N ASP A 61 -5.09 -9.86 2.87
CA ASP A 61 -4.06 -10.90 2.63
C ASP A 61 -2.78 -10.28 2.03
N LEU A 62 -2.93 -9.53 0.93
CA LEU A 62 -1.79 -8.93 0.23
C LEU A 62 -1.07 -7.89 1.10
N ASN A 63 -1.79 -7.14 1.93
CA ASN A 63 -1.18 -6.17 2.85
C ASN A 63 -0.40 -6.85 3.96
N GLN A 64 -0.86 -8.00 4.47
CA GLN A 64 -0.07 -8.80 5.43
C GLN A 64 1.23 -9.30 4.79
N LYS A 65 1.17 -9.85 3.58
CA LYS A 65 2.37 -10.29 2.83
C LYS A 65 3.33 -9.13 2.58
N LYS A 66 2.82 -7.98 2.12
CA LYS A 66 3.60 -6.74 1.92
C LYS A 66 4.25 -6.25 3.21
N LEU A 67 3.53 -6.29 4.32
CA LEU A 67 4.02 -5.89 5.64
C LEU A 67 5.17 -6.79 6.08
N GLN A 68 5.01 -8.11 5.99
CA GLN A 68 6.05 -9.07 6.37
C GLN A 68 7.33 -8.85 5.56
N ALA A 69 7.22 -8.74 4.23
CA ALA A 69 8.36 -8.43 3.37
C ALA A 69 9.04 -7.10 3.76
N ASN A 70 8.26 -6.08 4.15
CA ASN A 70 8.81 -4.81 4.62
C ASN A 70 9.56 -4.91 5.95
N ILE A 71 9.01 -5.66 6.91
CA ILE A 71 9.67 -5.95 8.20
C ILE A 71 11.01 -6.63 7.96
N ASP A 72 11.04 -7.63 7.08
CA ASP A 72 12.26 -8.40 6.76
C ASP A 72 13.29 -7.55 5.99
N MET A 73 12.83 -6.66 5.10
CA MET A 73 13.69 -5.66 4.45
C MET A 73 14.31 -4.71 5.48
N ARG A 74 13.53 -4.17 6.43
CA ARG A 74 14.03 -3.30 7.52
C ARG A 74 14.98 -4.04 8.45
N ALA A 75 14.73 -5.31 8.74
CA ALA A 75 15.63 -6.16 9.51
C ALA A 75 16.98 -6.34 8.80
N SER A 76 16.94 -6.57 7.48
CA SER A 76 18.15 -6.68 6.65
C SER A 76 18.96 -5.38 6.66
N ILE A 77 18.31 -4.22 6.53
CA ILE A 77 18.98 -2.91 6.62
C ILE A 77 19.66 -2.72 7.98
N ARG A 78 18.94 -2.95 9.08
CA ARG A 78 19.51 -2.84 10.44
C ARG A 78 20.67 -3.81 10.68
N ALA A 79 20.62 -4.99 10.07
CA ALA A 79 21.72 -5.95 10.14
C ALA A 79 22.93 -5.48 9.32
N ILE A 80 22.71 -4.86 8.15
CA ILE A 80 23.77 -4.29 7.31
C ILE A 80 24.50 -3.17 8.07
N GLU A 81 23.75 -2.27 8.72
CA GLU A 81 24.32 -1.17 9.53
C GLU A 81 25.24 -1.66 10.65
N LYS A 82 24.98 -2.86 11.18
CA LYS A 82 25.75 -3.47 12.28
C LYS A 82 26.86 -4.41 11.79
N ALA A 83 26.92 -4.73 10.51
CA ALA A 83 27.86 -5.72 9.99
C ALA A 83 29.23 -5.08 9.70
N GLU A 84 30.26 -5.55 10.40
CA GLU A 84 31.64 -5.07 10.23
C GLU A 84 32.38 -5.75 9.06
N LYS A 85 31.99 -6.98 8.71
CA LYS A 85 32.64 -7.79 7.66
C LYS A 85 31.93 -7.65 6.33
N LYS A 86 32.70 -7.41 5.26
CA LYS A 86 32.20 -7.24 3.90
C LYS A 86 31.44 -8.46 3.39
N GLU A 87 31.89 -9.67 3.72
CA GLU A 87 31.25 -10.92 3.31
C GLU A 87 29.87 -11.09 3.94
N VAL A 88 29.68 -10.59 5.17
CA VAL A 88 28.39 -10.59 5.87
C VAL A 88 27.46 -9.55 5.25
N GLN A 89 27.96 -8.36 4.93
CA GLN A 89 27.19 -7.32 4.24
C GLN A 89 26.66 -7.82 2.89
N ILE A 90 27.48 -8.53 2.10
CA ILE A 90 27.05 -9.10 0.80
C ILE A 90 25.86 -10.06 0.98
N LYS A 91 25.94 -10.98 1.95
CA LYS A 91 24.83 -11.91 2.23
C LYS A 91 23.55 -11.19 2.67
N LEU A 92 23.68 -10.13 3.47
CA LEU A 92 22.53 -9.35 3.91
C LEU A 92 21.91 -8.52 2.78
N ILE A 93 22.72 -8.04 1.84
CA ILE A 93 22.24 -7.40 0.61
C ILE A 93 21.46 -8.39 -0.25
N GLU A 94 21.93 -9.64 -0.38
CA GLU A 94 21.19 -10.69 -1.09
C GLU A 94 19.85 -11.01 -0.41
N ALA A 95 19.83 -11.08 0.92
CA ALA A 95 18.60 -11.23 1.69
C ALA A 95 17.63 -10.07 1.43
N TYR A 96 18.12 -8.83 1.46
CA TYR A 96 17.31 -7.65 1.14
C TYR A 96 16.73 -7.73 -0.28
N LYS A 97 17.54 -8.09 -1.29
CA LYS A 97 17.08 -8.25 -2.68
C LYS A 97 15.98 -9.33 -2.80
N LYS A 98 16.13 -10.44 -2.08
CA LYS A 98 15.10 -11.50 -2.04
C LYS A 98 13.77 -10.96 -1.50
N GLN A 99 13.81 -10.20 -0.41
CA GLN A 99 12.60 -9.63 0.19
C GLN A 99 11.98 -8.53 -0.69
N LEU A 100 12.80 -7.74 -1.37
CA LEU A 100 12.31 -6.77 -2.35
C LEU A 100 11.59 -7.46 -3.51
N ASN A 101 12.14 -8.57 -4.03
CA ASN A 101 11.50 -9.34 -5.09
C ASN A 101 10.17 -9.96 -4.62
N ALA A 102 10.12 -10.47 -3.38
CA ALA A 102 8.87 -10.97 -2.80
C ALA A 102 7.82 -9.84 -2.70
N TYR A 103 8.22 -8.65 -2.25
CA TYR A 103 7.34 -7.48 -2.20
C TYR A 103 6.80 -7.10 -3.59
N LEU A 104 7.66 -7.09 -4.61
CA LEU A 104 7.26 -6.80 -5.99
C LEU A 104 6.33 -7.88 -6.56
N ALA A 105 6.56 -9.15 -6.23
CA ALA A 105 5.68 -10.25 -6.63
C ALA A 105 4.27 -10.09 -6.06
N VAL A 106 4.14 -9.69 -4.79
CA VAL A 106 2.84 -9.42 -4.16
C VAL A 106 2.13 -8.22 -4.81
N GLN A 107 2.86 -7.20 -5.26
CA GLN A 107 2.25 -6.10 -6.02
C GLN A 107 1.72 -6.55 -7.36
N LYS A 108 2.42 -7.47 -8.04
CA LYS A 108 1.94 -8.04 -9.29
C LYS A 108 0.69 -8.89 -9.03
N GLU A 109 0.73 -9.76 -8.02
CA GLU A 109 -0.41 -10.57 -7.57
C GLU A 109 -1.63 -9.68 -7.26
N GLU A 110 -1.42 -8.50 -6.68
CA GLU A 110 -2.47 -7.51 -6.45
C GLU A 110 -3.14 -7.06 -7.75
N LEU A 111 -2.38 -6.77 -8.80
CA LEU A 111 -2.96 -6.34 -10.07
C LEU A 111 -3.72 -7.49 -10.73
N ASP A 112 -3.12 -8.67 -10.76
CA ASP A 112 -3.70 -9.85 -11.42
C ASP A 112 -5.03 -10.25 -10.73
N ARG A 113 -5.05 -10.38 -9.39
CA ARG A 113 -6.26 -10.77 -8.64
C ARG A 113 -7.38 -9.73 -8.70
N LEU A 114 -7.01 -8.44 -8.73
CA LEU A 114 -8.00 -7.37 -8.84
C LEU A 114 -8.55 -7.26 -10.26
N GLU A 115 -7.73 -7.51 -11.27
CA GLU A 115 -8.20 -7.62 -12.65
C GLU A 115 -9.23 -8.74 -12.80
N ASP A 116 -8.95 -9.91 -12.23
CA ASP A 116 -9.86 -11.05 -12.24
C ASP A 116 -11.19 -10.74 -11.53
N LEU A 117 -11.15 -9.98 -10.43
CA LEU A 117 -12.34 -9.67 -9.61
C LEU A 117 -13.32 -8.72 -10.30
N PHE A 118 -12.81 -7.65 -10.91
CA PHE A 118 -13.67 -6.56 -11.40
C PHE A 118 -13.37 -6.06 -12.82
N GLY A 119 -12.42 -6.69 -13.51
CA GLY A 119 -12.04 -6.39 -14.89
C GLY A 119 -11.10 -5.20 -15.06
N SER A 120 -10.48 -5.11 -16.24
CA SER A 120 -9.43 -4.12 -16.54
C SER A 120 -9.91 -2.66 -16.46
N GLU A 121 -11.19 -2.37 -16.74
CA GLU A 121 -11.73 -1.00 -16.65
C GLU A 121 -11.76 -0.50 -15.20
N LYS A 122 -12.31 -1.32 -14.28
CA LYS A 122 -12.33 -0.99 -12.84
C LYS A 122 -10.92 -1.03 -12.27
N LEU A 123 -10.00 -1.85 -12.79
CA LEU A 123 -8.59 -1.84 -12.41
C LEU A 123 -7.88 -0.53 -12.77
N ALA A 124 -8.14 0.01 -13.97
CA ALA A 124 -7.58 1.30 -14.35
C ALA A 124 -8.06 2.42 -13.40
N LYS A 125 -9.35 2.43 -13.05
CA LYS A 125 -9.92 3.35 -12.06
C LYS A 125 -9.27 3.15 -10.68
N TYR A 126 -9.13 1.90 -10.24
CA TYR A 126 -8.48 1.54 -8.98
C TYR A 126 -7.06 2.12 -8.89
N LEU A 127 -6.23 1.97 -9.94
CA LEU A 127 -4.86 2.48 -9.95
C LEU A 127 -4.80 4.01 -9.78
N VAL A 128 -5.72 4.72 -10.44
CA VAL A 128 -5.85 6.19 -10.29
C VAL A 128 -6.26 6.55 -8.86
N VAL A 129 -7.26 5.86 -8.29
CA VAL A 129 -7.73 6.08 -6.92
C VAL A 129 -6.60 5.82 -5.92
N LYS A 130 -5.91 4.68 -6.04
CA LYS A 130 -4.77 4.31 -5.19
C LYS A 130 -3.67 5.37 -5.21
N SER A 131 -3.33 5.89 -6.40
CA SER A 131 -2.34 6.96 -6.53
C SER A 131 -2.79 8.24 -5.82
N LYS A 132 -4.03 8.70 -6.05
CA LYS A 132 -4.58 9.91 -5.43
C LYS A 132 -4.64 9.79 -3.90
N LEU A 133 -5.14 8.66 -3.38
CA LEU A 133 -5.21 8.42 -1.94
C LEU A 133 -3.81 8.41 -1.30
N THR A 134 -2.84 7.78 -1.96
CA THR A 134 -1.45 7.76 -1.48
C THR A 134 -0.85 9.17 -1.45
N GLN A 135 -1.10 9.99 -2.47
CA GLN A 135 -0.63 11.38 -2.51
C GLN A 135 -1.26 12.23 -1.40
N ASN A 136 -2.58 12.12 -1.21
CA ASN A 136 -3.29 12.86 -0.18
C ASN A 136 -2.80 12.48 1.22
N LEU A 137 -2.59 11.19 1.47
CA LEU A 137 -2.06 10.73 2.76
C LEU A 137 -0.63 11.22 3.01
N LYS A 138 0.23 11.30 1.98
CA LYS A 138 1.57 11.90 2.12
C LYS A 138 1.49 13.37 2.54
N VAL A 139 0.59 14.15 1.95
CA VAL A 139 0.42 15.57 2.30
C VAL A 139 -0.06 15.71 3.75
N LEU A 140 -1.04 14.89 4.15
CA LEU A 140 -1.57 14.92 5.52
C LEU A 140 -0.54 14.53 6.57
N MET A 141 0.38 13.61 6.27
CA MET A 141 1.43 13.21 7.22
C MET A 141 2.72 14.02 7.11
N GLY A 142 2.99 14.64 5.96
CA GLY A 142 4.11 15.55 5.75
C GLY A 142 3.90 16.92 6.42
N ASN A 143 2.64 17.31 6.67
CA ASN A 143 2.26 18.56 7.32
C ASN A 143 2.18 18.45 8.85
N ASN A 144 2.93 17.56 9.50
CA ASN A 144 3.00 17.48 10.96
C ASN A 144 3.82 18.62 11.60
N GLY A 145 3.43 19.86 11.31
CA GLY A 145 3.35 20.93 12.28
C GLY A 145 1.86 21.21 12.51
N GLU A 146 1.25 20.51 13.47
CA GLU A 146 -0.10 20.73 13.99
C GLU A 146 -1.27 20.67 12.99
N THR A 147 -1.96 19.52 12.87
CA THR A 147 -3.40 19.60 12.56
C THR A 147 -4.20 18.44 13.15
N LYS A 148 -5.16 18.82 14.01
CA LYS A 148 -6.19 17.95 14.58
C LYS A 148 -6.90 17.19 13.45
N VAL A 149 -6.91 15.86 13.53
CA VAL A 149 -7.68 14.99 12.64
C VAL A 149 -9.16 15.39 12.75
N LYS A 150 -9.68 16.13 11.76
CA LYS A 150 -11.13 16.30 11.60
C LYS A 150 -11.67 14.90 11.30
N LYS A 151 -12.43 14.34 12.24
CA LYS A 151 -13.22 13.11 12.08
C LYS A 151 -13.96 13.23 10.74
N LEU A 152 -13.60 12.40 9.76
CA LEU A 152 -14.50 12.10 8.65
C LEU A 152 -15.66 11.32 9.28
N ALA A 153 -16.83 11.94 9.32
CA ALA A 153 -18.03 11.35 9.90
C ALA A 153 -18.45 10.14 9.04
N LYS A 154 -18.63 9.00 9.69
CA LYS A 154 -19.33 7.84 9.13
C LYS A 154 -20.80 8.26 8.95
N PRO A 155 -21.45 8.02 7.79
CA PRO A 155 -22.87 8.30 7.67
C PRO A 155 -23.65 7.44 8.67
N GLU A 156 -24.46 8.11 9.48
CA GLU A 156 -25.43 7.50 10.38
C GLU A 156 -26.55 6.93 9.50
N VAL A 157 -26.84 5.64 9.65
CA VAL A 157 -27.90 4.98 8.89
C VAL A 157 -29.21 5.49 9.47
N GLU A 158 -29.93 6.34 8.74
CA GLU A 158 -31.31 6.67 9.06
C GLU A 158 -32.14 5.38 8.87
N LEU A 159 -32.58 4.81 9.99
CA LEU A 159 -33.63 3.81 10.00
C LEU A 159 -34.95 4.55 9.80
N GLU A 160 -35.56 4.37 8.62
CA GLU A 160 -36.96 4.71 8.37
C GLU A 160 -37.85 3.97 9.39
N ASN A 161 -38.76 4.71 10.02
CA ASN A 161 -39.94 4.16 10.69
C ASN A 161 -41.16 4.33 9.78
#